data_AF-A0A2G3J580-F1
#
_entry.id   AF-A0A2G3J580-F1
#
_cell.length_a   1.000
_cell.length_b   1.000
_cell.length_c   1.000
_cell.angle_alpha   90.00
_cell.angle_beta   90.00
_cell.angle_gamma   90.00
#
_symmetry.space_group_name_H-M   'P 1'
#
loop_
_entity.id
_entity.type
_entity.pdbx_description
1 polymer ?
#
loop_
_entity_poly.entity_id
_entity_poly.type
_entity_poly.pdbx_seq_one_letter_code
_entity_poly.pdbx_strand_id
1 'polypeptide(L)'
;MMPYSLIFKIEVLRYVEKVGSVAKAAHKFRMHPSTIYSWKYIGIKEFQNRAGTVVLPPPVAENNSQKLEKRLHFLEKENAVLREATKLYLSY
;
A
#
# COMPACT_ATOMS: atom_id res chain seq x y z
N MET A 1 -23.76 -12.35 3.25
CA MET A 1 -23.39 -11.90 1.89
C MET A 1 -21.90 -12.15 1.72
N MET A 2 -21.48 -13.01 0.79
CA MET A 2 -20.06 -13.30 0.59
C MET A 2 -19.34 -12.07 0.00
N PRO A 3 -18.18 -11.66 0.53
CA PRO A 3 -17.45 -10.51 0.02
C PRO A 3 -16.86 -10.80 -1.36
N TYR A 4 -17.09 -9.91 -2.33
CA TYR A 4 -16.47 -10.00 -3.65
C TYR A 4 -14.93 -9.91 -3.55
N SER A 5 -14.24 -10.76 -4.32
CA SER A 5 -12.78 -10.77 -4.37
C SER A 5 -12.23 -9.47 -4.96
N LEU A 6 -11.03 -9.07 -4.52
CA LEU A 6 -10.36 -7.85 -5.01
C LEU A 6 -10.08 -7.91 -6.51
N ILE A 7 -9.69 -9.09 -7.02
CA ILE A 7 -9.43 -9.34 -8.45
C ILE A 7 -10.70 -9.07 -9.26
N PHE A 8 -11.85 -9.56 -8.80
CA PHE A 8 -13.13 -9.36 -9.47
C PHE A 8 -13.53 -7.88 -9.50
N LYS A 9 -13.34 -7.14 -8.40
CA LYS A 9 -13.61 -5.69 -8.35
C LYS A 9 -12.77 -4.93 -9.38
N ILE A 10 -11.48 -5.29 -9.52
CA ILE A 10 -10.57 -4.68 -10.50
C ILE A 10 -11.03 -4.97 -11.93
N GLU A 11 -11.42 -6.22 -12.22
CA GLU A 11 -11.90 -6.62 -13.54
C GLU A 11 -13.14 -5.82 -13.96
N VAL A 12 -14.11 -5.69 -13.06
CA VAL A 12 -15.34 -4.92 -13.29
C VAL A 12 -15.01 -3.46 -13.59
N LEU A 13 -14.13 -2.84 -12.82
CA LEU A 13 -13.75 -1.44 -13.02
C LEU A 13 -12.98 -1.22 -14.33
N ARG A 14 -12.07 -2.13 -14.71
CA ARG A 14 -11.40 -2.07 -16.04
C ARG A 14 -12.39 -2.17 -17.18
N TYR A 15 -13.43 -3.00 -17.04
CA TYR A 15 -14.49 -3.08 -18.04
C TYR A 15 -15.31 -1.78 -18.12
N VAL A 16 -15.57 -1.13 -16.98
CA VAL A 16 -16.23 0.19 -16.95
C VAL A 16 -15.38 1.25 -17.65
N GLU A 17 -14.06 1.28 -17.44
CA GLU A 17 -13.15 2.19 -18.14
C GLU A 17 -13.15 1.95 -19.66
N LYS A 18 -13.14 0.68 -20.08
CA LYS A 18 -13.16 0.31 -21.50
C LYS A 18 -14.46 0.70 -22.21
N VAL A 19 -15.61 0.56 -21.55
CA VAL A 19 -16.94 0.74 -22.17
C VAL A 19 -17.52 2.14 -21.90
N GLY A 20 -17.01 2.85 -20.89
CA GLY A 20 -17.49 4.17 -20.48
C GLY A 20 -18.88 4.16 -19.83
N SER A 21 -19.46 2.98 -19.51
CA SER A 21 -20.82 2.87 -19.01
C SER A 21 -20.97 1.88 -17.86
N VAL A 22 -21.39 2.39 -16.69
CA VAL A 22 -21.69 1.58 -15.50
C VAL A 22 -22.90 0.67 -15.72
N ALA A 23 -23.92 1.13 -16.44
CA ALA A 23 -25.13 0.34 -16.72
C ALA A 23 -24.81 -0.90 -17.57
N LYS A 24 -23.95 -0.76 -18.59
CA LYS A 24 -23.49 -1.90 -19.40
C LYS A 24 -22.66 -2.89 -18.57
N ALA A 25 -21.81 -2.40 -17.67
CA ALA A 25 -21.06 -3.25 -16.75
C ALA A 25 -21.98 -3.97 -15.76
N ALA A 26 -22.94 -3.27 -15.16
CA ALA A 26 -23.93 -3.83 -14.23
C ALA A 26 -24.71 -4.99 -14.87
N HIS A 27 -25.18 -4.79 -16.10
CA HIS A 27 -25.86 -5.84 -16.86
C HIS A 27 -24.93 -7.04 -17.15
N LYS A 28 -23.70 -6.80 -17.59
CA LYS A 28 -22.73 -7.86 -17.91
C LYS A 28 -22.36 -8.71 -16.69
N PHE A 29 -22.06 -8.06 -15.57
CA PHE A 29 -21.64 -8.75 -14.35
C PHE A 29 -22.81 -9.14 -13.42
N ARG A 30 -24.06 -8.89 -13.85
CA ARG A 30 -25.28 -9.13 -13.08
C ARG A 30 -25.22 -8.55 -11.67
N MET A 31 -24.80 -7.29 -11.57
CA MET A 31 -24.67 -6.57 -10.30
C MET A 31 -25.49 -5.29 -10.31
N HIS A 32 -25.88 -4.83 -9.13
CA HIS A 32 -26.56 -3.56 -9.01
C HIS A 32 -25.61 -2.40 -9.33
N PRO A 33 -26.02 -1.39 -10.12
CA PRO A 33 -25.17 -0.26 -10.50
C PRO A 33 -24.56 0.49 -9.31
N SER A 34 -25.29 0.61 -8.19
CA SER A 34 -24.80 1.29 -6.96
C SER A 34 -23.52 0.66 -6.41
N THR A 35 -23.38 -0.67 -6.51
CA THR A 35 -22.19 -1.40 -6.09
C THR A 35 -20.99 -0.99 -6.93
N ILE A 36 -21.18 -0.85 -8.24
CA ILE A 36 -20.11 -0.45 -9.17
C ILE A 36 -19.75 1.02 -8.96
N TYR A 37 -20.72 1.90 -8.72
CA TYR A 37 -20.45 3.30 -8.36
C TYR A 37 -19.61 3.42 -7.09
N SER A 38 -19.93 2.62 -6.06
CA SER A 38 -19.17 2.58 -4.81
C SER A 38 -17.72 2.16 -5.06
N TRP A 39 -17.47 1.18 -5.93
CA TRP A 39 -16.11 0.76 -6.29
C TRP A 39 -15.40 1.79 -7.18
N LYS A 40 -16.12 2.46 -8.07
CA LYS A 40 -15.55 3.51 -8.93
C LYS A 40 -15.06 4.69 -8.09
N TYR A 41 -15.79 5.04 -7.03
CA TYR A 41 -15.39 6.07 -6.07
C TYR A 41 -14.09 5.70 -5.34
N ILE A 42 -13.94 4.44 -4.93
CA ILE A 42 -12.71 3.93 -4.30
C ILE A 42 -11.54 3.92 -5.30
N GLY A 43 -11.80 3.55 -6.54
CA GLY A 43 -10.82 3.57 -7.63
C GLY A 43 -9.99 2.29 -7.76
N ILE A 44 -9.53 2.02 -8.99
CA ILE A 44 -8.79 0.79 -9.33
C ILE A 44 -7.47 0.68 -8.57
N LYS A 45 -6.74 1.81 -8.42
CA LYS A 45 -5.45 1.85 -7.72
C LYS A 45 -5.58 1.39 -6.27
N GLU A 46 -6.66 1.76 -5.58
CA GLU A 46 -6.92 1.34 -4.20
C GLU A 46 -7.15 -0.16 -4.09
N PHE A 47 -7.88 -0.77 -5.04
CA PHE A 47 -8.06 -2.21 -5.07
C PHE A 47 -6.79 -2.96 -5.48
N GLN A 48 -5.99 -2.40 -6.39
CA GLN A 48 -4.68 -2.94 -6.77
C GLN A 48 -3.70 -2.88 -5.61
N ASN A 49 -3.66 -1.75 -4.88
CA ASN A 49 -2.90 -1.61 -3.65
C ASN A 49 -3.33 -2.71 -2.70
N ARG A 50 -4.61 -2.82 -2.31
CA ARG A 50 -5.10 -3.86 -1.39
C ARG A 50 -4.84 -5.30 -1.87
N ALA A 51 -4.86 -5.55 -3.17
CA ALA A 51 -4.54 -6.87 -3.73
C ALA A 51 -3.03 -7.17 -3.65
N GLY A 52 -2.17 -6.15 -3.77
CA GLY A 52 -0.73 -6.25 -3.53
C GLY A 52 -0.34 -6.21 -2.04
N THR A 53 -1.08 -5.48 -1.21
CA THR A 53 -0.89 -5.27 0.25
C THR A 53 -1.29 -6.49 1.07
N VAL A 54 -1.69 -7.62 0.46
CA VAL A 54 -1.59 -8.92 1.16
C VAL A 54 -0.12 -9.29 1.40
N VAL A 55 0.83 -8.61 0.73
CA VAL A 55 2.27 -8.62 1.01
C VAL A 55 2.80 -7.18 0.96
N LEU A 56 2.62 -6.41 2.05
CA LEU A 56 3.50 -5.34 2.58
C LEU A 56 2.70 -4.19 3.27
N PRO A 57 3.25 -3.60 4.34
CA PRO A 57 2.74 -2.38 4.99
C PRO A 57 2.83 -1.13 4.05
N PRO A 58 2.16 0.00 4.39
CA PRO A 58 1.64 0.99 3.44
C PRO A 58 2.67 1.77 2.59
N PRO A 59 2.27 2.25 1.40
CA PRO A 59 3.15 2.88 0.42
C PRO A 59 3.24 4.39 0.63
N VAL A 60 3.99 4.84 1.64
CA VAL A 60 4.45 6.25 1.70
C VAL A 60 5.87 6.39 2.25
N ALA A 61 6.59 5.28 2.46
CA ALA A 61 7.84 5.30 3.19
C ALA A 61 9.09 5.06 2.35
N GLU A 62 9.06 4.56 1.10
CA GLU A 62 10.30 4.08 0.43
C GLU A 62 11.44 5.12 0.35
N ASN A 63 11.14 6.38 0.02
CA ASN A 63 12.16 7.44 0.03
C ASN A 63 12.61 7.86 1.43
N ASN A 64 11.72 7.78 2.42
CA ASN A 64 12.03 8.13 3.80
C ASN A 64 12.70 6.98 4.54
N SER A 65 12.39 5.72 4.24
CA SER A 65 12.95 4.50 4.81
C SER A 65 14.40 4.38 4.41
N GLN A 66 14.76 4.55 3.13
CA GLN A 66 16.16 4.53 2.73
C GLN A 66 16.96 5.68 3.36
N LYS A 67 16.34 6.86 3.53
CA LYS A 67 16.96 7.99 4.22
C LYS A 67 17.07 7.77 5.74
N LEU A 68 16.08 7.13 6.34
CA LEU A 68 16.06 6.75 7.76
C LEU A 68 17.09 5.67 8.02
N GLU A 69 17.17 4.62 7.21
CA GLU A 69 18.13 3.53 7.34
C GLU A 69 19.57 4.04 7.24
N LYS A 70 19.86 4.91 6.25
CA LYS A 70 21.18 5.56 6.16
C LYS A 70 21.50 6.39 7.41
N ARG A 71 20.50 7.09 7.95
CA ARG A 71 20.67 7.90 9.17
C ARG A 71 20.78 7.05 10.43
N LEU A 72 20.08 5.91 10.50
CA LEU A 72 20.11 4.96 11.59
C LEU A 72 21.50 4.30 11.66
N HIS A 73 22.01 3.83 10.53
CA HIS A 73 23.36 3.27 10.43
C HIS A 73 24.45 4.29 10.80
N PHE A 74 24.26 5.57 10.47
CA PHE A 74 25.17 6.63 10.89
C PHE A 74 25.13 6.85 12.41
N LEU A 75 23.92 6.95 12.98
CA LEU A 75 23.71 7.13 14.43
C LEU A 75 24.18 5.92 15.26
N GLU A 76 24.07 4.70 14.73
CA GLU A 76 24.60 3.49 15.37
C GLU A 76 26.13 3.52 15.45
N LYS A 77 26.81 3.98 14.40
CA LYS A 77 28.26 4.16 14.42
C LYS A 77 28.69 5.21 15.43
N GLU A 78 28.01 6.36 15.49
CA GLU A 78 28.31 7.39 16.49
C GLU A 78 28.07 6.88 17.92
N ASN A 79 26.98 6.15 18.16
CA ASN A 79 26.72 5.54 19.46
C ASN A 79 27.76 4.49 19.85
N ALA A 80 28.26 3.69 18.90
CA ALA A 80 29.32 2.71 19.18
C ALA A 80 30.61 3.40 19.64
N VAL A 81 31.01 4.48 18.96
CA VAL A 81 32.18 5.29 19.34
C VAL A 81 31.98 5.92 20.72
N LEU A 82 30.80 6.48 20.99
CA LEU A 82 30.46 7.04 22.30
C LEU A 82 30.49 5.99 23.41
N ARG A 83 30.02 4.77 23.15
CA ARG A 83 30.06 3.66 24.11
C ARG A 83 31.49 3.21 24.42
N GLU A 84 32.35 3.11 23.40
CA GLU A 84 33.76 2.76 23.60
C GLU A 84 34.52 3.89 24.33
N ALA A 85 34.27 5.15 24.00
CA ALA A 85 34.83 6.29 24.72
C ALA A 85 34.36 6.32 26.19
N THR A 86 33.08 6.02 26.44
CA THR A 86 32.51 5.95 27.79
C THR A 86 33.09 4.77 28.59
N LYS A 87 33.32 3.61 27.95
CA LYS A 87 34.03 2.49 28.59
C LYS A 87 35.45 2.87 28.97
N LEU A 88 36.19 3.53 28.09
CA LEU A 88 37.56 3.99 28.36
C LEU A 88 37.60 5.01 29.50
N TYR A 89 36.60 5.90 29.56
CA TYR A 89 36.48 6.92 30.61
C TYR A 89 36.05 6.34 31.96
N LEU A 90 35.19 5.31 31.97
CA LEU A 90 34.75 4.62 33.20
C LEU A 90 35.72 3.51 33.66
N SER A 91 36.70 3.13 32.83
CA SER A 91 37.76 2.17 33.18
C SER A 91 38.99 2.82 33.82
N TYR A 92 38.94 4.13 34.07
CA TYR A 92 39.92 4.91 34.83
C TYR A 92 39.31 5.37 36.16
#